data_AF-A0A3P7W9Y8-F1
#
_entry.id   AF-A0A3P7W9Y8-F1
#
_cell.length_a   1.000
_cell.length_b   1.000
_cell.length_c   1.000
_cell.angle_alpha   90.00
_cell.angle_beta   90.00
_cell.angle_gamma   90.00
#
_symmetry.space_group_name_H-M   'P 1'
#
loop_
_entity.id
_entity.type
_entity.pdbx_description
1 polymer ?
#
loop_
_entity_poly.entity_id
_entity_poly.type
_entity_poly.pdbx_seq_one_letter_code
_entity_poly.pdbx_strand_id
1 'polypeptide(L)'
;MPRRVHVLATSLKIRFFVLQKRFWDALNEVEKVLNEDTASLDVSKKISKSVMDEFYKALSNCDDAVDEAKTLYKLQRLLSKYNRRTTKTLRELLLSDMYIPSRKKSIKSNLKIDDDILDKIVEHAPEVLTSNKAILN
;
A
#
# COMPACT_ATOMS: atom_id res chain seq x y z
N MET A 1 0.55 -19.57 6.89
CA MET A 1 -0.66 -18.73 6.75
C MET A 1 -0.57 -17.96 5.43
N PRO A 2 -1.67 -17.82 4.66
CA PRO A 2 -1.65 -16.97 3.47
C PRO A 2 -1.29 -15.54 3.89
N ARG A 3 -0.23 -14.99 3.29
CA ARG A 3 0.18 -13.60 3.50
C ARG A 3 -0.97 -12.72 3.01
N ARG A 4 -1.59 -11.99 3.93
CA ARG A 4 -2.79 -11.19 3.63
C ARG A 4 -2.34 -9.90 2.93
N VAL A 5 -2.67 -9.72 1.65
CA VAL A 5 -2.45 -8.44 0.94
C VAL A 5 -3.45 -7.43 1.48
N HIS A 6 -2.95 -6.42 2.18
CA HIS A 6 -3.76 -5.31 2.69
C HIS A 6 -3.50 -4.07 1.83
N VAL A 7 -4.55 -3.49 1.26
CA VAL A 7 -4.45 -2.37 0.30
C VAL A 7 -3.60 -1.21 0.81
N LEU A 8 -3.70 -0.88 2.10
CA LEU A 8 -2.87 0.16 2.70
C LEU A 8 -1.39 -0.27 2.80
N ALA A 9 -1.12 -1.48 3.28
CA ALA A 9 0.25 -1.95 3.48
C ALA A 9 0.99 -2.04 2.13
N THR A 10 0.33 -2.57 1.11
CA THR A 10 0.83 -2.62 -0.25
C THR A 10 1.06 -1.22 -0.81
N SER A 11 0.10 -0.31 -0.66
CA SER A 11 0.21 1.05 -1.18
C SER A 11 1.36 1.82 -0.51
N LEU A 12 1.57 1.64 0.80
CA LEU A 12 2.69 2.24 1.52
C LEU A 12 4.04 1.66 1.08
N LYS A 13 4.15 0.35 0.88
CA LYS A 13 5.39 -0.29 0.40
C LYS A 13 5.79 0.18 -0.99
N ILE A 14 4.83 0.25 -1.92
CA ILE A 14 5.09 0.75 -3.28
C ILE A 14 5.59 2.19 -3.19
N ARG A 15 4.88 3.06 -2.44
CA ARG A 15 5.28 4.46 -2.27
C ARG A 15 6.68 4.59 -1.69
N PHE A 16 7.02 3.80 -0.69
CA PHE A 16 8.35 3.78 -0.09
C PHE A 16 9.45 3.43 -1.11
N PHE A 17 9.26 2.38 -1.91
CA PHE A 17 10.23 2.01 -2.95
C PHE A 17 10.36 3.06 -4.05
N VAL A 18 9.25 3.68 -4.44
CA VAL A 18 9.23 4.79 -5.41
C VAL A 18 10.05 5.98 -4.92
N LEU A 19 9.88 6.38 -3.65
CA LEU A 19 10.65 7.47 -3.06
C LEU A 19 12.16 7.16 -3.01
N GLN A 20 12.52 5.88 -2.88
CA GLN A 20 13.92 5.42 -2.92
C GLN A 20 14.46 5.18 -4.34
N LYS A 21 13.68 5.48 -5.40
CA LYS A 21 14.00 5.14 -6.80
C LYS A 21 14.27 3.64 -7.03
N ARG A 22 13.77 2.77 -6.16
CA ARG A 22 13.86 1.32 -6.28
C ARG A 22 12.68 0.78 -7.08
N PHE A 23 12.62 1.15 -8.35
CA PHE A 23 11.45 0.90 -9.20
C PHE A 23 11.16 -0.58 -9.41
N TRP A 24 12.18 -1.44 -9.55
CA TRP A 24 11.99 -2.90 -9.64
C TRP A 24 11.31 -3.49 -8.39
N ASP A 25 11.68 -3.04 -7.20
CA ASP A 25 11.04 -3.49 -5.96
C ASP A 25 9.58 -3.03 -5.90
N ALA A 26 9.29 -1.80 -6.35
CA ALA A 26 7.93 -1.31 -6.47
C ALA A 26 7.10 -2.13 -7.47
N LEU A 27 7.66 -2.49 -8.64
CA LEU A 27 7.01 -3.34 -9.64
C LEU A 27 6.72 -4.74 -9.10
N ASN A 28 7.66 -5.34 -8.38
CA ASN A 28 7.48 -6.65 -7.75
C ASN A 28 6.31 -6.66 -6.76
N GLU A 29 6.12 -5.59 -5.97
CA GLU A 29 4.96 -5.49 -5.08
C GLU A 29 3.64 -5.35 -5.87
N VAL A 30 3.64 -4.62 -6.99
CA VAL A 30 2.46 -4.52 -7.88
C VAL A 30 2.11 -5.88 -8.51
N GLU A 31 3.10 -6.67 -8.90
CA GLU A 31 2.90 -8.00 -9.46
C GLU A 31 2.32 -8.99 -8.44
N LYS A 32 2.84 -9.00 -7.21
CA LYS A 32 2.33 -9.85 -6.12
C LYS A 32 0.83 -9.63 -5.90
N VAL A 33 0.39 -8.37 -5.98
CA VAL A 33 -1.02 -7.99 -5.82
C VAL A 33 -1.93 -8.58 -6.90
N LEU A 34 -1.41 -8.69 -8.13
CA LEU A 34 -2.13 -9.29 -9.25
C LEU A 34 -2.23 -10.81 -9.09
N ASN A 35 -1.19 -11.45 -8.55
CA ASN A 35 -1.08 -12.91 -8.46
C ASN A 35 -1.68 -13.52 -7.18
N GLU A 36 -1.71 -12.79 -6.06
CA GLU A 36 -2.24 -13.33 -4.79
C GLU A 36 -3.76 -13.19 -4.71
N ASP A 37 -4.52 -14.28 -4.86
CA ASP A 37 -5.94 -14.33 -4.52
C ASP A 37 -6.12 -14.28 -2.99
N THR A 38 -6.59 -13.14 -2.48
CA THR A 38 -6.75 -12.91 -1.04
C THR A 38 -8.11 -13.38 -0.54
N ALA A 39 -8.11 -14.47 0.22
CA ALA A 39 -9.31 -15.10 0.77
C ALA A 39 -9.96 -14.39 1.98
N SER A 40 -9.72 -13.10 2.27
CA SER A 40 -10.28 -12.51 3.51
C SER A 40 -10.63 -11.03 3.54
N LEU A 41 -10.61 -10.33 2.42
CA LEU A 41 -11.55 -9.23 2.24
C LEU A 41 -12.01 -9.28 0.79
N ASP A 42 -13.30 -9.09 0.59
CA ASP A 42 -13.83 -8.58 -0.65
C ASP A 42 -13.37 -7.12 -0.84
N VAL A 43 -12.05 -6.91 -0.96
CA VAL A 43 -11.50 -5.70 -1.58
C VAL A 43 -11.07 -6.14 -2.96
N SER A 44 -12.01 -6.05 -3.90
CA SER A 44 -11.69 -6.01 -5.33
C SER A 44 -10.51 -5.07 -5.62
N LYS A 45 -10.30 -4.05 -4.77
CA LYS A 45 -9.24 -3.05 -4.85
C LYS A 45 -8.07 -3.35 -3.91
N LYS A 46 -6.85 -3.44 -4.45
CA LYS A 46 -5.65 -3.82 -3.71
C LYS A 46 -4.53 -2.77 -3.71
N ILE A 47 -4.63 -1.71 -4.52
CA ILE A 47 -3.67 -0.59 -4.54
C ILE A 47 -4.42 0.75 -4.64
N SER A 48 -3.95 1.79 -3.95
CA SER A 48 -4.48 3.15 -4.12
C SER A 48 -4.08 3.74 -5.48
N LYS A 49 -5.04 4.33 -6.18
CA LYS A 49 -4.79 5.05 -7.44
C LYS A 49 -3.74 6.15 -7.25
N SER A 50 -3.82 6.90 -6.15
CA SER A 50 -2.87 7.98 -5.84
C SER A 50 -1.42 7.51 -5.82
N VAL A 51 -1.14 6.33 -5.25
CA VAL A 51 0.21 5.75 -5.23
C VAL A 51 0.68 5.32 -6.61
N MET A 52 -0.21 4.82 -7.47
CA MET A 52 0.15 4.51 -8.86
C MET A 52 0.44 5.76 -9.68
N ASP A 53 -0.28 6.85 -9.42
CA ASP A 53 -0.06 8.14 -10.07
C ASP A 53 1.29 8.75 -9.63
N GLU A 54 1.63 8.65 -8.33
CA GLU A 54 2.95 9.01 -7.80
C GLU A 54 4.07 8.17 -8.43
N PHE A 55 3.87 6.86 -8.57
CA PHE A 55 4.83 5.97 -9.23
C PHE A 55 5.06 6.41 -10.69
N TYR A 56 3.98 6.64 -11.45
CA TYR A 56 4.11 7.11 -12.83
C TYR A 56 4.90 8.41 -12.92
N LYS A 57 4.56 9.40 -12.09
CA LYS A 57 5.27 10.69 -12.06
C LYS A 57 6.76 10.53 -11.72
N ALA A 58 7.08 9.70 -10.73
CA ALA A 58 8.47 9.47 -10.34
C ALA A 58 9.26 8.79 -11.46
N LEU A 59 8.64 7.85 -12.17
CA LEU A 59 9.26 7.13 -13.26
C LEU A 59 9.44 8.01 -14.51
N SER A 60 8.46 8.86 -14.84
CA SER A 60 8.55 9.81 -15.95
C SER A 60 9.66 10.85 -15.79
N ASN A 61 10.12 11.09 -14.56
CA ASN A 61 11.24 11.99 -14.26
C ASN A 61 12.60 11.26 -14.25
N CYS A 62 12.65 9.98 -14.63
CA CYS A 62 13.86 9.17 -14.65
C CYS A 62 14.16 8.67 -16.06
N ASP A 63 15.16 9.27 -16.70
CA ASP A 63 15.50 8.98 -18.10
C ASP A 63 16.04 7.55 -18.32
N ASP A 64 16.66 6.96 -17.28
CA ASP A 64 17.27 5.62 -17.34
C ASP A 64 16.32 4.46 -16.99
N ALA A 65 15.01 4.72 -16.80
CA ALA A 65 14.04 3.73 -16.30
C ALA A 65 13.09 3.17 -17.39
N VAL A 66 13.63 2.95 -18.60
CA VAL A 66 12.83 2.60 -19.80
C VAL A 66 12.16 1.23 -19.67
N ASP A 67 12.85 0.23 -19.10
CA ASP A 67 12.31 -1.13 -18.99
C ASP A 67 11.31 -1.26 -17.83
N GLU A 68 11.53 -0.51 -16.76
CA GLU A 68 10.57 -0.33 -15.68
C GLU A 68 9.30 0.35 -16.19
N ALA A 69 9.41 1.33 -17.11
CA ALA A 69 8.27 2.01 -17.71
C ALA A 69 7.41 1.06 -18.54
N LYS A 70 8.05 0.23 -19.37
CA LYS A 70 7.35 -0.81 -20.15
C LYS A 70 6.62 -1.79 -19.22
N THR A 71 7.26 -2.18 -18.13
CA THR A 71 6.69 -3.12 -17.16
C THR A 71 5.52 -2.49 -16.42
N LEU A 72 5.68 -1.26 -15.91
CA LEU A 72 4.62 -0.51 -15.24
C LEU A 72 3.39 -0.36 -16.14
N TYR A 73 3.58 -0.06 -17.43
CA TYR A 73 2.48 0.07 -18.38
C TYR A 73 1.69 -1.24 -18.56
N LYS A 74 2.38 -2.38 -18.65
CA LYS A 74 1.74 -3.71 -18.69
C LYS A 74 0.92 -3.95 -17.42
N LEU A 75 1.50 -3.68 -16.25
CA LEU A 75 0.84 -3.87 -14.96
C LEU A 75 -0.36 -2.94 -14.79
N GLN A 76 -0.27 -1.68 -15.22
CA GLN A 76 -1.40 -0.74 -15.20
C GLN A 76 -2.60 -1.24 -16.02
N ARG A 77 -2.34 -1.86 -17.18
CA ARG A 77 -3.39 -2.46 -18.01
C ARG A 77 -4.09 -3.61 -17.27
N LEU A 78 -3.32 -4.48 -16.61
CA LEU A 78 -3.86 -5.59 -15.81
C LEU A 78 -4.64 -5.09 -14.59
N LEU A 79 -4.09 -4.14 -13.83
CA LEU A 79 -4.78 -3.52 -12.70
C LEU A 79 -6.11 -2.90 -13.09
N SER A 80 -6.19 -2.29 -14.28
CA SER A 80 -7.43 -1.74 -14.82
C SER A 80 -8.41 -2.82 -15.25
N LYS A 81 -7.93 -3.83 -16.00
CA LYS A 81 -8.75 -4.98 -16.45
C LYS A 81 -9.44 -5.70 -15.30
N TYR A 82 -8.73 -5.90 -14.19
CA TYR A 82 -9.25 -6.59 -13.01
C TYR A 82 -9.78 -5.64 -11.92
N ASN A 83 -9.95 -4.36 -12.25
CA ASN A 83 -10.49 -3.34 -11.37
C ASN A 83 -9.77 -3.24 -10.00
N ARG A 84 -8.46 -3.50 -9.92
CA ARG A 84 -7.71 -3.66 -8.66
C ARG A 84 -7.29 -2.35 -7.98
N ARG A 85 -7.71 -1.18 -8.48
CA ARG A 85 -7.33 0.14 -7.93
C ARG A 85 -8.46 0.78 -7.12
N THR A 86 -8.17 1.22 -5.90
CA THR A 86 -9.11 2.02 -5.09
C THR A 86 -8.94 3.50 -5.39
N THR A 87 -10.05 4.25 -5.38
CA THR A 87 -10.02 5.72 -5.44
C THR A 87 -9.68 6.34 -4.10
N LYS A 88 -9.74 5.57 -3.00
CA LYS A 88 -9.33 6.02 -1.67
C LYS A 88 -7.84 6.40 -1.66
N THR A 89 -7.54 7.56 -1.12
CA THR A 89 -6.19 8.06 -0.81
C THR A 89 -5.56 7.25 0.31
N LEU A 90 -4.23 7.35 0.47
CA LEU A 90 -3.55 6.74 1.63
C LEU A 90 -4.12 7.23 2.96
N ARG A 91 -4.48 8.51 3.07
CA ARG A 91 -5.09 9.09 4.27
C ARG A 91 -6.44 8.44 4.59
N GLU A 92 -7.30 8.31 3.59
CA GLU A 92 -8.60 7.63 3.77
C GLU A 92 -8.46 6.14 4.07
N LEU A 93 -7.40 5.49 3.57
CA LEU A 93 -7.08 4.10 3.91
C LEU A 93 -6.55 3.95 5.34
N LEU A 94 -5.75 4.90 5.82
CA LEU A 94 -5.26 4.93 7.21
C LEU A 94 -6.39 5.16 8.20
N LEU A 95 -7.33 6.04 7.85
CA LEU A 95 -8.50 6.37 8.67
C LEU A 95 -9.67 5.39 8.47
N SER A 96 -9.52 4.40 7.58
CA SER A 96 -10.57 3.41 7.39
C SER A 96 -10.60 2.43 8.56
N ASP A 97 -11.79 2.10 9.03
CA ASP A 97 -11.98 1.06 10.04
C ASP A 97 -11.25 -0.21 9.58
N MET A 98 -10.24 -0.63 10.34
CA MET A 98 -9.64 -1.93 10.11
C MET A 98 -10.73 -2.97 10.29
N TYR A 99 -11.01 -3.74 9.23
CA TYR A 99 -11.80 -4.95 9.36
C TYR A 99 -11.01 -5.94 10.23
N ILE A 100 -11.24 -5.88 11.53
CA ILE A 100 -10.81 -6.88 12.50
C ILE A 100 -11.90 -7.96 12.44
N PRO A 101 -11.60 -9.18 11.94
CA PRO A 101 -12.57 -10.28 12.01
C PRO A 101 -12.95 -10.44 13.47
N SER A 102 -14.21 -10.18 13.78
CA SER A 102 -14.70 -10.07 15.15
C SER A 102 -14.57 -11.42 15.87
N ARG A 103 -13.48 -11.61 16.63
CA ARG A 103 -13.58 -12.41 17.84
C ARG A 103 -14.35 -11.55 18.85
N LYS A 104 -15.68 -11.72 18.83
CA LYS A 104 -16.65 -11.31 19.86
C LYS A 104 -16.38 -9.99 20.60
N LYS A 105 -17.28 -9.03 20.36
CA LYS A 105 -17.53 -7.76 21.07
C LYS A 105 -16.64 -6.59 20.65
N SER A 106 -17.26 -5.65 19.97
CA SER A 106 -16.77 -4.30 19.69
C SER A 106 -16.52 -3.53 20.98
N ILE A 107 -15.26 -3.18 21.24
CA ILE A 107 -14.93 -2.07 22.13
C ILE A 107 -15.02 -0.82 21.27
N LYS A 108 -16.06 0.01 21.49
CA LYS A 108 -16.09 1.36 20.95
C LYS A 108 -14.94 2.14 21.57
N SER A 109 -13.86 2.36 20.83
CA SER A 109 -12.74 3.20 21.30
C SER A 109 -12.97 4.65 20.87
N ASN A 110 -13.24 5.51 21.84
CA ASN A 110 -13.23 6.98 21.70
C ASN A 110 -11.80 7.53 21.57
N LEU A 111 -10.96 6.93 20.72
CA LEU A 111 -9.60 7.39 20.49
C LEU A 111 -9.62 8.46 19.39
N LYS A 112 -9.67 9.73 19.79
CA LYS A 112 -9.29 10.84 18.92
C LYS A 112 -7.76 10.91 18.96
N ILE A 113 -7.12 10.44 17.88
CA ILE A 113 -5.69 10.68 17.69
C ILE A 113 -5.55 12.14 17.28
N ASP A 114 -4.86 12.91 18.10
CA ASP A 114 -4.54 14.32 17.86
C ASP A 114 -3.51 14.42 16.72
N ASP A 115 -3.71 15.35 15.80
CA ASP A 115 -2.84 15.57 14.63
C ASP A 115 -1.40 15.90 15.07
N ASP A 116 -1.23 16.56 16.22
CA ASP A 116 0.08 16.92 16.78
C ASP A 116 0.90 15.69 17.23
N ILE A 117 0.22 14.59 17.58
CA ILE A 117 0.87 13.32 17.95
C ILE A 117 1.31 12.57 16.69
N LEU A 118 0.54 12.67 15.60
CA LEU A 118 0.84 12.00 14.35
C LEU A 118 2.09 12.59 13.70
N ASP A 119 2.21 13.91 13.67
CA ASP A 119 3.39 14.60 13.13
C ASP A 119 4.65 14.22 13.91
N LYS A 120 4.56 14.14 15.25
CA LYS A 120 5.66 13.66 16.11
C LYS A 120 6.07 12.23 15.85
N ILE A 121 5.12 11.33 15.55
CA ILE A 121 5.45 9.92 15.24
C ILE A 121 6.13 9.80 13.89
N VAL A 122 5.66 10.56 12.89
CA VAL A 122 6.29 10.60 11.55
C VAL A 122 7.70 11.18 11.62
N GLU A 123 7.90 12.21 12.45
CA GLU A 123 9.19 12.87 12.64
C GLU A 123 10.20 12.00 13.42
N HIS A 124 9.77 11.40 14.54
CA HIS A 124 10.70 10.73 15.46
C HIS A 124 10.80 9.22 15.29
N ALA A 125 9.79 8.55 14.75
CA ALA A 125 9.76 7.10 14.68
C ALA A 125 8.96 6.57 13.48
N PRO A 126 9.37 6.89 12.23
CA PRO A 126 8.68 6.42 11.02
C PRO A 126 8.66 4.88 10.91
N GLU A 127 9.59 4.21 11.61
CA GLU A 127 9.67 2.76 11.72
C GLU A 127 8.46 2.15 12.45
N VAL A 128 7.80 2.86 13.36
CA VAL A 128 6.63 2.36 14.11
C VAL A 128 5.45 2.11 13.16
N LEU A 129 5.35 2.90 12.08
CA LEU A 129 4.30 2.77 11.07
C LEU A 129 4.63 1.74 9.99
N THR A 130 5.87 1.25 9.95
CA THR A 130 6.38 0.39 8.86
C THR A 130 6.92 -0.96 9.34
N SER A 131 7.12 -1.16 10.64
CA SER A 131 7.72 -2.37 11.19
C SER A 131 6.76 -3.55 11.18
N ASN A 132 6.86 -4.37 10.13
CA ASN A 132 6.72 -5.81 10.30
C ASN A 132 7.84 -6.28 11.21
N LYS A 133 7.58 -6.39 12.52
CA LYS A 133 8.45 -7.12 13.42
C LYS A 133 8.40 -8.59 12.96
N ALA A 134 9.32 -8.96 12.07
CA ALA A 134 9.68 -10.33 11.85
C ALA A 134 10.12 -10.87 13.21
N ILE A 135 9.26 -11.68 13.81
CA ILE A 135 9.63 -12.52 14.94
C ILE A 135 10.62 -13.53 14.35
N LEU A 136 11.90 -13.18 14.39
CA LEU A 136 13.01 -14.13 14.27
C LEU A 136 13.26 -14.64 15.69
N ASN A 137 12.64 -15.77 16.01
CA ASN A 137 13.21 -16.74 16.94
C ASN A 137 13.76 -17.89 16.10
#